data_AF-A0A954FV26-F1
#
_entry.id   AF-A0A954FV26-F1
#
_cell.length_a   1.000
_cell.length_b   1.000
_cell.length_c   1.000
_cell.angle_alpha   90.00
_cell.angle_beta   90.00
_cell.angle_gamma   90.00
#
_symmetry.space_group_name_H-M   'P 1'
#
loop_
_entity.id
_entity.type
_entity.pdbx_description
1 polymer ?
#
loop_
_entity_poly.entity_id
_entity_poly.type
_entity_poly.pdbx_seq_one_letter_code
_entity_poly.pdbx_strand_id
1 'polypeptide(L)'
;VIDRTKLVGTIWLGLTLDCCRCHNHKYDPISQKEFYQLYAFFNSAYEVNIDAPLKEEQQRLNQQAAYQKKRQALIAPVRDSLEKLQREWETKMLYAAEHPAEDHHWARAWEVMGLVWGVGTGEGQQEGLEILKLDPNQRNQRQQDDLLDYFLARGHIVNGAKFKELKLGELAQNLAALKQEFPPVSRAPAMREMPAPTQAFVHLRGSFQSPGVTVEPGTPGIMPALPSGNKPNRLDLARWLVSAEHPLTARVTVNRIWQEYFGQGIVISSDDFGTQGDHPSQPQLLDWLADYFRSNGWNVKDLHRLIVTSATYRQSSKFRPDIHRTDPANRLLSHQNSLRLSAETVRDQALAVSGLLTRKQGGPCVRPPQPESVVMEAFGSNTWDVSTGEDRYRRGLYTLILRTSPYAQSVIF
;
A
#
# COMPACT_ATOMS: atom_id res chain seq x y z
N VAL A 1 4.12 -9.54 -5.99
CA VAL A 1 5.26 -9.01 -6.78
C VAL A 1 4.84 -8.63 -8.20
N ILE A 2 4.21 -9.53 -8.97
CA ILE A 2 3.70 -9.27 -10.34
C ILE A 2 2.90 -7.96 -10.42
N ASP A 3 1.95 -7.74 -9.50
CA ASP A 3 1.13 -6.53 -9.51
C ASP A 3 1.95 -5.26 -9.33
N ARG A 4 3.01 -5.29 -8.49
CA ARG A 4 3.91 -4.14 -8.30
C ARG A 4 4.67 -3.84 -9.60
N THR A 5 5.16 -4.87 -10.29
CA THR A 5 5.82 -4.74 -11.61
C THR A 5 4.88 -4.12 -12.64
N LYS A 6 3.65 -4.64 -12.74
CA LYS A 6 2.62 -4.13 -13.65
C LYS A 6 2.29 -2.68 -13.35
N LEU A 7 2.01 -2.35 -12.09
CA LEU A 7 1.65 -1.00 -11.68
C LEU A 7 2.78 0.00 -11.94
N VAL A 8 4.05 -0.39 -11.75
CA VAL A 8 5.19 0.48 -12.09
C VAL A 8 5.26 0.71 -13.60
N GLY A 9 5.10 -0.34 -14.41
CA GLY A 9 5.00 -0.22 -15.87
C GLY A 9 3.90 0.75 -16.28
N THR A 10 2.69 0.59 -15.78
CA THR A 10 1.53 1.38 -16.19
C THR A 10 1.52 2.80 -15.63
N ILE A 11 1.82 2.98 -14.35
CA ILE A 11 1.65 4.28 -13.67
C ILE A 11 2.85 5.19 -13.90
N TRP A 12 4.06 4.64 -13.91
CA TRP A 12 5.28 5.44 -14.03
C TRP A 12 5.82 5.45 -15.45
N LEU A 13 5.84 4.30 -16.13
CA LEU A 13 6.36 4.21 -17.48
C LEU A 13 5.29 4.48 -18.54
N GLY A 14 4.00 4.37 -18.21
CA GLY A 14 2.94 4.42 -19.21
C GLY A 14 3.09 3.28 -20.24
N LEU A 15 3.45 2.08 -19.80
CA LEU A 15 3.65 0.92 -20.67
C LEU A 15 2.80 -0.27 -20.22
N THR A 16 2.22 -0.99 -21.18
CA THR A 16 1.37 -2.15 -20.96
C THR A 16 2.16 -3.45 -20.79
N LEU A 17 2.93 -3.55 -19.70
CA LEU A 17 3.84 -4.68 -19.47
C LEU A 17 3.15 -6.00 -19.04
N ASP A 18 1.82 -6.02 -18.87
CA ASP A 18 1.10 -7.16 -18.28
C ASP A 18 1.21 -8.45 -19.12
N CYS A 19 1.14 -8.31 -20.46
CA CYS A 19 1.29 -9.46 -21.36
C CYS A 19 2.70 -10.07 -21.28
N CYS A 20 3.70 -9.26 -20.89
CA CYS A 20 5.08 -9.69 -20.75
C CYS A 20 5.29 -10.73 -19.65
N ARG A 21 4.29 -10.96 -18.78
CA ARG A 21 4.30 -12.06 -17.83
C ARG A 21 4.47 -13.42 -18.52
N CYS A 22 3.87 -13.60 -19.70
CA CYS A 22 3.73 -14.91 -20.34
C CYS A 22 4.55 -15.05 -21.64
N HIS A 23 4.78 -13.96 -22.37
CA HIS A 23 5.49 -13.92 -23.65
C HIS A 23 6.18 -12.56 -23.85
N ASN A 24 6.91 -12.33 -24.94
CA ASN A 24 7.43 -10.99 -25.23
C ASN A 24 6.29 -10.02 -25.55
N HIS A 25 6.46 -8.73 -25.27
CA HIS A 25 5.46 -7.73 -25.61
C HIS A 25 5.10 -7.79 -27.10
N LYS A 26 3.82 -7.60 -27.42
CA LYS A 26 3.29 -7.83 -28.76
C LYS A 26 3.78 -6.80 -29.79
N TYR A 27 3.97 -5.55 -29.36
CA TYR A 27 4.24 -4.41 -30.25
C TYR A 27 5.55 -3.71 -29.91
N ASP A 28 5.70 -3.24 -28.67
CA ASP A 28 6.96 -2.66 -28.20
C ASP A 28 8.06 -3.72 -28.06
N PRO A 29 9.34 -3.38 -28.32
CA PRO A 29 10.45 -4.33 -28.25
C PRO A 29 10.89 -4.55 -26.80
N ILE A 30 10.01 -5.15 -26.00
CA ILE A 30 10.23 -5.51 -24.61
C ILE A 30 10.04 -7.02 -24.46
N SER A 31 11.09 -7.71 -24.04
CA SER A 31 11.07 -9.14 -23.82
C SER A 31 10.38 -9.53 -22.51
N GLN A 32 9.91 -10.79 -22.45
CA GLN A 32 9.48 -11.40 -21.19
C GLN A 32 10.59 -11.32 -20.13
N LYS A 33 11.85 -11.51 -20.53
CA LYS A 33 12.99 -11.45 -19.61
C LYS A 33 13.08 -10.09 -18.92
N GLU A 34 12.93 -9.00 -19.66
CA GLU A 34 12.98 -7.64 -19.11
C GLU A 34 11.84 -7.35 -18.14
N PHE A 35 10.65 -7.92 -18.37
CA PHE A 35 9.57 -7.88 -17.38
C PHE A 35 10.00 -8.53 -16.06
N TYR A 36 10.65 -9.71 -16.13
CA TYR A 36 11.14 -10.38 -14.92
C TYR A 36 12.38 -9.70 -14.30
N GLN A 37 13.16 -8.95 -15.07
CA GLN A 37 14.21 -8.08 -14.52
C GLN A 37 13.61 -6.91 -13.71
N LEU A 38 12.53 -6.30 -14.19
CA LEU A 38 11.80 -5.28 -13.42
C LEU A 38 11.13 -5.90 -12.19
N TYR A 39 10.58 -7.12 -12.32
CA TYR A 39 10.02 -7.89 -11.22
C TYR A 39 11.03 -8.17 -10.10
N ALA A 40 12.29 -8.43 -10.45
CA ALA A 40 13.32 -8.78 -9.48
C ALA A 40 13.54 -7.67 -8.42
N PHE A 41 13.34 -6.40 -8.77
CA PHE A 41 13.36 -5.29 -7.80
C PHE A 41 12.32 -5.43 -6.68
N PHE A 42 11.17 -6.04 -6.97
CA PHE A 42 10.08 -6.18 -6.00
C PHE A 42 10.05 -7.56 -5.33
N ASN A 43 10.88 -8.48 -5.81
CA ASN A 43 11.06 -9.84 -5.26
C ASN A 43 12.09 -9.89 -4.12
N SER A 44 12.71 -8.75 -3.80
CA SER A 44 13.74 -8.62 -2.76
C SER A 44 13.27 -7.85 -1.52
N ALA A 45 11.96 -7.67 -1.32
CA ALA A 45 11.44 -6.89 -0.21
C ALA A 45 10.13 -7.44 0.35
N TYR A 46 9.96 -7.32 1.67
CA TYR A 46 8.77 -7.72 2.41
C TYR A 46 8.11 -6.54 3.12
N GLU A 47 6.83 -6.69 3.42
CA GLU A 47 6.02 -5.71 4.13
C GLU A 47 6.29 -5.83 5.64
N VAL A 48 6.46 -4.69 6.29
CA VAL A 48 6.71 -4.59 7.73
C VAL A 48 5.98 -3.39 8.27
N ASN A 49 5.77 -3.33 9.58
CA ASN A 49 5.44 -2.05 10.20
C ASN A 49 6.63 -1.55 10.98
N ILE A 50 6.92 -0.27 10.81
CA ILE A 50 7.89 0.43 11.62
C ILE A 50 7.16 1.31 12.62
N ASP A 51 7.73 1.46 13.81
CA ASP A 51 7.23 2.41 14.78
C ASP A 51 7.35 3.82 14.19
N ALA A 52 6.22 4.53 14.15
CA ALA A 52 6.10 5.88 13.62
C ALA A 52 5.27 6.72 14.60
N PRO A 53 5.73 6.88 15.86
CA PRO A 53 5.00 7.61 16.88
C PRO A 53 4.71 9.04 16.41
N LEU A 54 3.49 9.51 16.65
CA LEU A 54 3.19 10.93 16.47
C LEU A 54 3.88 11.75 17.57
N LYS A 55 4.06 13.05 17.35
CA LYS A 55 4.75 13.93 18.31
C LYS A 55 4.10 13.89 19.70
N GLU A 56 2.77 13.82 19.73
CA GLU A 56 1.96 13.73 20.94
C GLU A 56 2.13 12.37 21.65
N GLU A 57 2.59 11.35 20.92
CA GLU A 57 2.84 10.00 21.44
C GLU A 57 4.25 9.85 22.00
N GLN A 58 5.16 10.79 21.72
CA GLN A 58 6.53 10.73 22.21
C GLN A 58 6.60 10.69 23.74
N GLN A 59 5.68 11.38 24.43
CA GLN A 59 5.56 11.32 25.90
C GLN A 59 5.22 9.91 26.42
N ARG A 60 4.63 9.05 25.58
CA ARG A 60 4.22 7.69 25.95
C ARG A 60 5.40 6.71 25.97
N LEU A 61 6.46 6.98 25.21
CA LEU A 61 7.73 6.23 25.32
C LEU A 61 8.30 6.31 26.75
N ASN A 62 8.05 7.42 27.46
CA ASN A 62 8.47 7.58 28.85
C ASN A 62 7.71 6.66 29.82
N GLN A 63 6.54 6.14 29.44
CA GLN A 63 5.75 5.20 30.24
C GLN A 63 6.09 3.73 29.94
N GLN A 64 6.92 3.47 28.92
CA GLN A 64 7.26 2.12 28.48
C GLN A 64 7.94 1.31 29.59
N ALA A 65 8.80 1.94 30.41
CA ALA A 65 9.43 1.26 31.54
C ALA A 65 8.41 0.79 32.60
N ALA A 66 7.35 1.58 32.85
CA ALA A 66 6.28 1.22 33.77
C ALA A 66 5.43 0.06 33.22
N TYR A 67 5.10 0.11 31.93
CA TYR A 67 4.42 -0.98 31.22
C TYR A 67 5.24 -2.29 31.32
N GLN A 68 6.54 -2.24 31.00
CA GLN A 68 7.41 -3.41 31.05
C GLN A 68 7.52 -4.01 32.45
N LYS A 69 7.62 -3.17 33.49
CA LYS A 69 7.64 -3.64 34.88
C LYS A 69 6.36 -4.40 35.24
N LYS A 70 5.18 -3.85 34.88
CA LYS A 70 3.89 -4.52 35.10
C LYS A 70 3.78 -5.83 34.30
N ARG A 71 4.19 -5.82 33.03
CA ARG A 71 4.19 -6.99 32.14
C ARG A 71 5.06 -8.13 32.72
N GLN A 72 6.28 -7.81 33.14
CA GLN A 72 7.19 -8.78 33.75
C GLN A 72 6.65 -9.37 35.05
N ALA A 73 5.95 -8.58 35.87
CA ALA A 73 5.33 -9.05 37.10
C ALA A 73 4.21 -10.07 36.84
N LEU A 74 3.41 -9.88 35.78
CA LEU A 74 2.37 -10.83 35.37
C LEU A 74 2.95 -12.14 34.83
N ILE A 75 4.09 -12.08 34.15
CA ILE A 75 4.75 -13.26 33.53
C ILE A 75 5.59 -14.04 34.56
N ALA A 76 6.17 -13.36 35.56
CA ALA A 76 7.10 -13.93 36.53
C ALA A 76 6.65 -15.27 37.15
N PRO A 77 5.37 -15.49 37.53
CA PRO A 77 4.95 -16.75 38.15
C PRO A 77 5.09 -17.99 37.25
N VAL A 78 5.10 -17.81 35.93
CA VAL A 78 5.13 -18.92 34.95
C VAL A 78 6.30 -18.82 33.97
N ARG A 79 7.23 -17.88 34.17
CA ARG A 79 8.28 -17.50 33.22
C ARG A 79 9.03 -18.70 32.65
N ASP A 80 9.65 -19.52 33.50
CA ASP A 80 10.53 -20.61 33.05
C ASP A 80 9.76 -21.67 32.23
N SER A 81 8.53 -22.00 32.67
CA SER A 81 7.67 -22.95 31.94
C SER A 81 7.16 -22.36 30.63
N LEU A 82 6.83 -21.07 30.63
CA LEU A 82 6.38 -20.34 29.45
C LEU A 82 7.48 -20.23 28.40
N GLU A 83 8.71 -19.88 28.79
CA GLU A 83 9.87 -19.80 27.90
C GLU A 83 10.19 -21.15 27.26
N LYS A 84 10.10 -22.25 28.03
CA LYS A 84 10.32 -23.60 27.49
C LYS A 84 9.26 -23.97 26.45
N LEU A 85 7.99 -23.70 26.73
CA LEU A 85 6.90 -23.98 25.79
C LEU A 85 7.00 -23.10 24.53
N GLN A 86 7.35 -21.82 24.71
CA GLN A 86 7.54 -20.90 23.60
C GLN A 86 8.69 -21.37 22.71
N ARG A 87 9.84 -21.76 23.27
CA ARG A 87 10.98 -22.30 22.49
C ARG A 87 10.59 -23.55 21.71
N GLU A 88 9.87 -24.49 22.31
CA GLU A 88 9.39 -25.68 21.61
C GLU A 88 8.47 -25.31 20.44
N TRP A 89 7.56 -24.36 20.65
CA TRP A 89 6.69 -23.84 19.61
C TRP A 89 7.47 -23.16 18.49
N GLU A 90 8.45 -22.30 18.81
CA GLU A 90 9.30 -21.63 17.82
C GLU A 90 10.09 -22.64 16.97
N THR A 91 10.65 -23.68 17.60
CA THR A 91 11.35 -24.76 16.87
C THR A 91 10.42 -25.49 15.90
N LYS A 92 9.20 -25.85 16.31
CA LYS A 92 8.23 -26.53 15.43
C LYS A 92 7.76 -25.63 14.29
N MET A 93 7.55 -24.34 14.54
CA MET A 93 7.20 -23.37 13.51
C MET A 93 8.32 -23.23 12.46
N LEU A 94 9.57 -23.09 12.89
CA LEU A 94 10.73 -22.99 11.99
C LEU A 94 10.93 -24.29 11.19
N TYR A 95 10.78 -25.45 11.83
CA TYR A 95 10.85 -26.74 11.14
C TYR A 95 9.81 -26.87 10.03
N ALA A 96 8.57 -26.49 10.32
CA ALA A 96 7.47 -26.52 9.35
C ALA A 96 7.64 -25.54 8.18
N ALA A 97 8.39 -24.45 8.37
CA ALA A 97 8.75 -23.54 7.29
C ALA A 97 9.63 -24.22 6.24
N GLU A 98 10.53 -25.10 6.67
CA GLU A 98 11.44 -25.87 5.81
C GLU A 98 10.81 -27.16 5.30
N HIS A 99 9.87 -27.75 6.06
CA HIS A 99 9.26 -29.05 5.78
C HIS A 99 7.71 -28.99 5.77
N PRO A 100 7.08 -28.13 4.94
CA PRO A 100 5.65 -27.86 5.00
C PRO A 100 4.76 -29.07 4.65
N ALA A 101 5.31 -30.11 4.01
CA ALA A 101 4.57 -31.32 3.63
C ALA A 101 4.48 -32.37 4.76
N GLU A 102 5.26 -32.24 5.84
CA GLU A 102 5.37 -33.28 6.87
C GLU A 102 4.28 -33.19 7.94
N ASP A 103 3.88 -31.98 8.35
CA ASP A 103 2.76 -31.76 9.26
C ASP A 103 1.92 -30.57 8.81
N HIS A 104 0.73 -30.87 8.29
CA HIS A 104 -0.21 -29.88 7.78
C HIS A 104 -0.72 -28.89 8.85
N HIS A 105 -0.71 -29.24 10.14
CA HIS A 105 -1.15 -28.35 11.20
C HIS A 105 -0.10 -27.28 11.48
N TRP A 106 1.17 -27.66 11.53
CA TRP A 106 2.27 -26.71 11.70
C TRP A 106 2.54 -25.90 10.44
N ALA A 107 2.42 -26.50 9.26
CA ALA A 107 2.44 -25.76 8.00
C ALA A 107 1.33 -24.70 7.97
N ARG A 108 0.11 -25.08 8.39
CA ARG A 108 -0.99 -24.12 8.51
C ARG A 108 -0.73 -23.06 9.58
N ALA A 109 -0.14 -23.41 10.72
CA ALA A 109 0.20 -22.45 11.77
C ALA A 109 1.21 -21.40 11.28
N TRP A 110 2.22 -21.83 10.51
CA TRP A 110 3.18 -20.96 9.83
C TRP A 110 2.49 -20.01 8.83
N GLU A 111 1.65 -20.54 7.93
CA GLU A 111 0.88 -19.72 7.00
C GLU A 111 0.01 -18.68 7.70
N VAL A 112 -0.73 -19.10 8.73
CA VAL A 112 -1.62 -18.22 9.50
C VAL A 112 -0.84 -17.13 10.20
N MET A 113 0.37 -17.37 10.69
CA MET A 113 1.22 -16.32 11.26
C MET A 113 1.63 -15.29 10.21
N GLY A 114 1.93 -15.72 8.99
CA GLY A 114 2.22 -14.82 7.87
C GLY A 114 1.02 -13.98 7.44
N LEU A 115 -0.20 -14.50 7.58
CA LEU A 115 -1.44 -13.87 7.15
C LEU A 115 -2.13 -13.02 8.24
N VAL A 116 -2.07 -13.48 9.49
CA VAL A 116 -2.86 -12.96 10.63
C VAL A 116 -1.94 -12.60 11.80
N TRP A 117 -0.94 -11.77 11.50
CA TRP A 117 -0.15 -11.06 12.51
C TRP A 117 -0.93 -9.83 13.00
N GLY A 118 -0.82 -9.47 14.29
CA GLY A 118 -1.43 -8.24 14.83
C GLY A 118 -2.95 -8.22 14.99
N VAL A 119 -3.65 -9.35 14.78
CA VAL A 119 -5.10 -9.54 15.04
C VAL A 119 -6.00 -8.44 14.42
N GLY A 120 -6.25 -8.52 13.11
CA GLY A 120 -7.34 -7.76 12.48
C GLY A 120 -7.04 -6.31 12.11
N THR A 121 -5.84 -5.80 12.41
CA THR A 121 -5.40 -4.48 11.93
C THR A 121 -5.00 -4.49 10.45
N GLY A 122 -4.80 -5.68 9.85
CA GLY A 122 -4.28 -5.82 8.48
C GLY A 122 -2.82 -5.39 8.33
N GLU A 123 -2.15 -5.08 9.44
CA GLU A 123 -0.81 -4.52 9.47
C GLU A 123 0.26 -5.62 9.57
N GLY A 124 1.30 -5.55 8.73
CA GLY A 124 2.54 -6.32 8.92
C GLY A 124 2.41 -7.80 8.63
N GLN A 125 1.74 -8.14 7.52
CA GLN A 125 1.81 -9.48 6.97
C GLN A 125 3.29 -9.89 6.86
N GLN A 126 3.62 -11.06 7.37
CA GLN A 126 5.00 -11.59 7.50
C GLN A 126 5.88 -10.97 8.61
N GLU A 127 5.52 -9.86 9.27
CA GLU A 127 6.34 -9.26 10.36
C GLU A 127 6.64 -10.29 11.45
N GLY A 128 5.64 -11.09 11.84
CA GLY A 128 5.80 -12.18 12.79
C GLY A 128 6.76 -13.28 12.35
N LEU A 129 6.68 -13.69 11.07
CA LEU A 129 7.59 -14.70 10.51
C LEU A 129 9.03 -14.21 10.55
N GLU A 130 9.24 -12.93 10.25
CA GLU A 130 10.58 -12.32 10.26
C GLU A 130 11.12 -12.18 11.69
N ILE A 131 10.28 -11.83 12.67
CA ILE A 131 10.67 -11.84 14.09
C ILE A 131 11.06 -13.25 14.54
N LEU A 132 10.29 -14.27 14.13
CA LEU A 132 10.53 -15.65 14.50
C LEU A 132 11.87 -16.19 13.94
N LYS A 133 12.24 -15.79 12.72
CA LYS A 133 13.51 -16.14 12.08
C LYS A 133 14.74 -15.50 12.73
N LEU A 134 14.58 -14.40 13.47
CA LEU A 134 15.70 -13.80 14.21
C LEU A 134 16.16 -14.71 15.35
N ASP A 135 17.46 -14.72 15.59
CA ASP A 135 18.01 -15.29 16.82
C ASP A 135 17.32 -14.61 18.03
N PRO A 136 16.86 -15.38 19.04
CA PRO A 136 16.16 -14.81 20.19
C PRO A 136 16.90 -13.66 20.89
N ASN A 137 18.23 -13.66 20.88
CA ASN A 137 19.06 -12.61 21.49
C ASN A 137 19.16 -11.34 20.64
N GLN A 138 18.79 -11.41 19.35
CA GLN A 138 18.76 -10.26 18.45
C GLN A 138 17.40 -9.55 18.45
N ARG A 139 16.37 -10.15 19.05
CA ARG A 139 15.04 -9.57 19.13
C ARG A 139 15.03 -8.42 20.14
N ASN A 140 14.55 -7.26 19.73
CA ASN A 140 14.31 -6.15 20.66
C ASN A 140 13.10 -6.43 21.59
N GLN A 141 12.94 -5.64 22.65
CA GLN A 141 11.88 -5.86 23.64
C GLN A 141 10.47 -5.94 23.04
N ARG A 142 10.15 -5.08 22.07
CA ARG A 142 8.84 -5.08 21.42
C ARG A 142 8.63 -6.37 20.63
N GLN A 143 9.64 -6.82 19.88
CA GLN A 143 9.57 -8.07 19.11
C GLN A 143 9.37 -9.29 20.03
N GLN A 144 10.04 -9.30 21.19
CA GLN A 144 9.84 -10.34 22.19
C GLN A 144 8.41 -10.32 22.76
N ASP A 145 7.88 -9.14 23.07
CA ASP A 145 6.53 -8.97 23.59
C ASP A 145 5.47 -9.39 22.57
N ASP A 146 5.55 -8.89 21.33
CA ASP A 146 4.60 -9.17 20.26
C ASP A 146 4.59 -10.67 19.90
N LEU A 147 5.76 -11.33 19.87
CA LEU A 147 5.86 -12.76 19.63
C LEU A 147 5.26 -13.58 20.79
N LEU A 148 5.50 -13.16 22.03
CA LEU A 148 4.91 -13.81 23.20
C LEU A 148 3.38 -13.65 23.22
N ASP A 149 2.86 -12.45 22.93
CA ASP A 149 1.43 -12.18 22.84
C ASP A 149 0.77 -13.10 21.77
N TYR A 150 1.42 -13.26 20.61
CA TYR A 150 0.96 -14.18 19.57
C TYR A 150 1.01 -15.65 20.02
N PHE A 151 2.10 -16.06 20.66
CA PHE A 151 2.26 -17.40 21.21
C PHE A 151 1.20 -17.72 22.28
N LEU A 152 0.87 -16.78 23.17
CA LEU A 152 -0.18 -16.99 24.16
C LEU A 152 -1.56 -17.16 23.51
N ALA A 153 -1.83 -16.46 22.41
CA ALA A 153 -3.09 -16.56 21.69
C ALA A 153 -3.25 -17.85 20.88
N ARG A 154 -2.15 -18.38 20.29
CA ARG A 154 -2.23 -19.48 19.29
C ARG A 154 -1.33 -20.68 19.56
N GLY A 155 -0.39 -20.56 20.48
CA GLY A 155 0.64 -21.56 20.78
C GLY A 155 0.13 -22.83 21.47
N HIS A 156 -1.14 -22.89 21.86
CA HIS A 156 -1.74 -24.07 22.51
C HIS A 156 -1.62 -25.35 21.67
N ILE A 157 -1.40 -25.23 20.35
CA ILE A 157 -1.07 -26.34 19.45
C ILE A 157 0.18 -27.12 19.87
N VAL A 158 1.13 -26.49 20.59
CA VAL A 158 2.33 -27.18 21.08
C VAL A 158 2.00 -28.18 22.19
N ASN A 159 1.17 -27.75 23.15
CA ASN A 159 0.75 -28.55 24.31
C ASN A 159 -0.46 -27.90 25.01
N GLY A 160 -1.66 -28.22 24.55
CA GLY A 160 -2.90 -27.64 25.07
C GLY A 160 -3.17 -27.95 26.55
N ALA A 161 -2.70 -29.10 27.03
CA ALA A 161 -2.84 -29.47 28.45
C ALA A 161 -2.00 -28.56 29.35
N LYS A 162 -0.74 -28.31 28.98
CA LYS A 162 0.14 -27.42 29.74
C LYS A 162 -0.32 -25.96 29.71
N PHE A 163 -0.89 -25.51 28.59
CA PHE A 163 -1.53 -24.18 28.49
C PHE A 163 -2.66 -24.00 29.51
N LYS A 164 -3.50 -25.04 29.70
CA LYS A 164 -4.58 -25.03 30.70
C LYS A 164 -4.03 -25.09 32.12
N GLU A 165 -3.07 -25.98 32.38
CA GLU A 165 -2.42 -26.13 33.71
C GLU A 165 -1.81 -24.81 34.18
N LEU A 166 -1.09 -24.11 33.30
CA LEU A 166 -0.43 -22.84 33.59
C LEU A 166 -1.35 -21.62 33.48
N LYS A 167 -2.64 -21.82 33.14
CA LYS A 167 -3.62 -20.75 32.95
C LYS A 167 -3.17 -19.66 31.96
N LEU A 168 -2.50 -20.05 30.87
CA LEU A 168 -1.94 -19.09 29.91
C LEU A 168 -3.01 -18.26 29.17
N GLY A 169 -4.24 -18.75 29.09
CA GLY A 169 -5.37 -17.97 28.58
C GLY A 169 -5.73 -16.78 29.48
N GLU A 170 -5.72 -16.96 30.81
CA GLU A 170 -5.93 -15.87 31.77
C GLU A 170 -4.77 -14.87 31.71
N LEU A 171 -3.52 -15.36 31.61
CA LEU A 171 -2.36 -14.49 31.39
C LEU A 171 -2.50 -13.65 30.12
N ALA A 172 -2.93 -14.25 29.01
CA ALA A 172 -3.15 -13.53 27.75
C ALA A 172 -4.20 -12.42 27.91
N GLN A 173 -5.30 -12.69 28.63
CA GLN A 173 -6.34 -11.69 28.92
C GLN A 173 -5.80 -10.55 29.81
N ASN A 174 -5.05 -10.88 30.85
CA ASN A 174 -4.45 -9.88 31.75
C ASN A 174 -3.43 -9.00 31.01
N LEU A 175 -2.62 -9.58 30.12
CA LEU A 175 -1.70 -8.82 29.28
C LEU A 175 -2.44 -7.94 28.27
N ALA A 176 -3.54 -8.42 27.68
CA ALA A 176 -4.37 -7.62 26.79
C ALA A 176 -5.03 -6.45 27.52
N ALA A 177 -5.55 -6.66 28.73
CA ALA A 177 -6.10 -5.61 29.59
C ALA A 177 -5.02 -4.59 29.98
N LEU A 178 -3.83 -5.05 30.38
CA LEU A 178 -2.69 -4.18 30.66
C LEU A 178 -2.33 -3.35 29.42
N LYS A 179 -2.31 -3.95 28.23
CA LYS A 179 -2.03 -3.25 26.97
C LYS A 179 -3.08 -2.17 26.67
N GLN A 180 -4.32 -2.29 27.15
CA GLN A 180 -5.33 -1.23 27.00
C GLN A 180 -5.11 -0.04 27.94
N GLU A 181 -4.43 -0.23 29.09
CA GLU A 181 -4.03 0.86 29.98
C GLU A 181 -2.98 1.80 29.35
N PHE A 182 -2.25 1.29 28.34
CA PHE A 182 -1.20 2.02 27.65
C PHE A 182 -1.56 2.16 26.17
N PRO A 183 -1.96 3.35 25.68
CA PRO A 183 -2.40 3.52 24.30
C PRO A 183 -1.29 3.07 23.32
N PRO A 184 -1.67 2.41 22.19
CA PRO A 184 -0.69 1.89 21.24
C PRO A 184 0.16 3.02 20.65
N VAL A 185 1.37 2.66 20.21
CA VAL A 185 2.22 3.55 19.41
C VAL A 185 1.78 3.46 17.96
N SER A 186 1.62 4.61 17.29
CA SER A 186 1.32 4.63 15.87
C SER A 186 2.42 3.92 15.08
N ARG A 187 2.02 3.06 14.15
CA ARG A 187 2.93 2.37 13.24
C ARG A 187 2.65 2.79 11.81
N ALA A 188 3.68 2.71 10.97
CA ALA A 188 3.54 2.94 9.54
C ALA A 188 3.88 1.65 8.79
N PRO A 189 3.05 1.23 7.81
CA PRO A 189 3.43 0.18 6.89
C PRO A 189 4.64 0.65 6.08
N ALA A 190 5.63 -0.21 5.97
CA ALA A 190 6.87 0.03 5.27
C ALA A 190 7.27 -1.22 4.48
N MET A 191 8.17 -1.03 3.52
CA MET A 191 8.80 -2.13 2.81
C MET A 191 10.26 -2.20 3.23
N ARG A 192 10.73 -3.38 3.61
CA ARG A 192 12.12 -3.62 4.00
C ARG A 192 12.79 -4.57 3.01
N GLU A 193 14.02 -4.24 2.63
CA GLU A 193 14.85 -5.12 1.80
C GLU A 193 15.16 -6.41 2.56
N MET A 194 15.15 -7.54 1.86
CA MET A 194 15.56 -8.82 2.41
C MET A 194 17.07 -8.86 2.60
N PRO A 195 17.59 -9.32 3.76
CA PRO A 195 19.03 -9.54 3.93
C PRO A 195 19.60 -10.50 2.89
N ALA A 196 18.81 -11.50 2.50
CA ALA A 196 19.09 -12.41 1.39
C ALA A 196 17.92 -12.34 0.38
N PRO A 197 18.08 -11.61 -0.75
CA PRO A 197 17.06 -11.53 -1.79
C PRO A 197 16.70 -12.90 -2.36
N THR A 198 15.41 -13.13 -2.61
CA THR A 198 14.97 -14.33 -3.32
C THR A 198 15.35 -14.22 -4.79
N GLN A 199 16.07 -15.23 -5.31
CA GLN A 199 16.42 -15.31 -6.73
C GLN A 199 15.15 -15.23 -7.59
N ALA A 200 15.13 -14.31 -8.54
CA ALA A 200 14.06 -14.19 -9.52
C ALA A 200 14.34 -15.04 -10.76
N PHE A 201 13.27 -15.55 -11.36
CA PHE A 201 13.30 -16.37 -12.57
C PHE A 201 12.28 -15.85 -13.57
N VAL A 202 12.53 -16.06 -14.86
CA VAL A 202 11.47 -15.97 -15.87
C VAL A 202 10.46 -17.09 -15.61
N HIS A 203 9.18 -16.76 -15.44
CA HIS A 203 8.16 -17.81 -15.32
C HIS A 203 7.72 -18.28 -16.71
N LEU A 204 7.92 -19.56 -17.02
CA LEU A 204 7.55 -20.13 -18.31
C LEU A 204 6.03 -20.04 -18.48
N ARG A 205 5.59 -19.37 -19.56
CA ARG A 205 4.17 -19.06 -19.83
C ARG A 205 3.46 -18.36 -18.65
N GLY A 206 4.21 -17.66 -17.79
CA GLY A 206 3.68 -16.93 -16.63
C GLY A 206 3.35 -17.79 -15.40
N SER A 207 3.70 -19.09 -15.41
CA SER A 207 3.49 -20.02 -14.31
C SER A 207 4.62 -19.94 -13.27
N PHE A 208 4.30 -19.49 -12.05
CA PHE A 208 5.27 -19.40 -10.96
C PHE A 208 5.80 -20.78 -10.50
N GLN A 209 5.09 -21.86 -10.83
CA GLN A 209 5.52 -23.24 -10.57
C GLN A 209 6.52 -23.75 -11.61
N SER A 210 6.75 -23.00 -12.69
CA SER A 210 7.61 -23.40 -13.81
C SER A 210 8.71 -22.34 -14.01
N PRO A 211 9.73 -22.32 -13.14
CA PRO A 211 10.84 -21.38 -13.26
C PRO A 211 11.69 -21.71 -14.49
N GLY A 212 12.03 -20.67 -15.25
CA GLY A 212 12.96 -20.71 -16.36
C GLY A 212 14.33 -20.18 -15.95
N VAL A 213 14.95 -19.37 -16.82
CA VAL A 213 16.27 -18.77 -16.55
C VAL A 213 16.21 -17.78 -15.39
N THR A 214 17.30 -17.70 -14.62
CA THR A 214 17.47 -16.67 -13.60
C THR A 214 17.57 -15.28 -14.22
N VAL A 215 17.13 -14.27 -13.47
CA VAL A 215 17.25 -12.86 -13.84
C VAL A 215 17.70 -12.03 -12.65
N GLU A 216 18.47 -10.99 -12.96
CA GLU A 216 18.88 -9.96 -12.01
C GLU A 216 18.05 -8.69 -12.22
N PRO A 217 17.96 -7.81 -11.20
CA PRO A 217 17.26 -6.53 -11.32
C PRO A 217 17.74 -5.71 -12.53
N GLY A 218 16.79 -5.20 -13.31
CA GLY A 218 17.06 -4.42 -14.51
C GLY A 218 15.80 -3.75 -15.08
N THR A 219 15.99 -2.80 -15.99
CA THR A 219 14.93 -2.01 -16.63
C THR A 219 14.81 -2.40 -18.12
N PRO A 220 13.66 -2.13 -18.76
CA PRO A 220 13.51 -2.35 -20.20
C PRO A 220 14.58 -1.61 -21.01
N GLY A 221 15.19 -2.28 -21.99
CA GLY A 221 16.30 -1.77 -22.79
C GLY A 221 15.93 -0.63 -23.75
N ILE A 222 14.64 -0.40 -23.96
CA ILE A 222 14.14 0.79 -24.68
C ILE A 222 14.27 2.09 -23.87
N MET A 223 14.55 1.98 -22.57
CA MET A 223 14.72 3.12 -21.68
C MET A 223 16.21 3.42 -21.47
N PRO A 224 16.55 4.61 -20.95
CA PRO A 224 17.91 4.89 -20.49
C PRO A 224 18.39 3.81 -19.53
N ALA A 225 19.67 3.43 -19.67
CA ALA A 225 20.27 2.44 -18.79
C ALA A 225 20.23 2.92 -17.32
N LEU A 226 20.09 1.97 -16.39
CA LEU A 226 20.26 2.24 -14.97
C LEU A 226 21.69 2.76 -14.70
N PRO A 227 21.86 3.85 -13.93
CA PRO A 227 23.17 4.29 -13.47
C PRO A 227 23.87 3.13 -12.75
N SER A 228 25.07 2.80 -13.20
CA SER A 228 25.73 1.52 -12.96
C SER A 228 26.04 1.21 -11.50
N GLY A 229 25.57 0.06 -11.04
CA GLY A 229 26.05 -0.66 -9.86
C GLY A 229 25.90 -2.16 -10.12
N ASN A 230 26.78 -3.00 -9.55
CA ASN A 230 26.82 -4.43 -9.88
C ASN A 230 25.52 -5.20 -9.54
N LYS A 231 24.66 -4.64 -8.67
CA LYS A 231 23.35 -5.16 -8.30
C LYS A 231 22.42 -4.00 -7.91
N PRO A 232 21.67 -3.42 -8.85
CA PRO A 232 20.79 -2.30 -8.54
C PRO A 232 19.66 -2.77 -7.62
N ASN A 233 19.25 -1.89 -6.70
CA ASN A 233 18.17 -2.14 -5.75
C ASN A 233 16.98 -1.20 -5.99
N ARG A 234 15.96 -1.26 -5.13
CA ARG A 234 14.75 -0.45 -5.28
C ARG A 234 14.98 1.06 -5.18
N LEU A 235 15.99 1.50 -4.43
CA LEU A 235 16.36 2.91 -4.37
C LEU A 235 16.97 3.37 -5.70
N ASP A 236 17.75 2.51 -6.36
CA ASP A 236 18.30 2.80 -7.68
C ASP A 236 17.19 2.88 -8.73
N LEU A 237 16.22 1.96 -8.70
CA LEU A 237 15.02 2.03 -9.54
C LEU A 237 14.24 3.32 -9.28
N ALA A 238 14.03 3.70 -8.02
CA ALA A 238 13.31 4.92 -7.67
C ALA A 238 14.02 6.17 -8.19
N ARG A 239 15.35 6.26 -8.03
CA ARG A 239 16.16 7.37 -8.56
C ARG A 239 16.14 7.41 -10.08
N TRP A 240 16.17 6.26 -10.74
CA TRP A 240 16.08 6.14 -12.20
C TRP A 240 14.72 6.62 -12.74
N LEU A 241 13.62 6.23 -12.09
CA LEU A 241 12.27 6.64 -12.47
C LEU A 241 12.10 8.16 -12.52
N VAL A 242 12.70 8.88 -11.57
CA VAL A 242 12.61 10.35 -11.47
C VAL A 242 13.86 11.06 -11.98
N SER A 243 14.75 10.34 -12.66
CA SER A 243 15.97 10.92 -13.21
C SER A 243 15.65 11.92 -14.33
N ALA A 244 16.57 12.86 -14.55
CA ALA A 244 16.43 13.86 -15.59
C ALA A 244 16.34 13.25 -17.00
N GLU A 245 16.96 12.09 -17.17
CA GLU A 245 17.15 11.43 -18.45
C GLU A 245 15.96 10.52 -18.80
N HIS A 246 15.10 10.24 -17.82
CA HIS A 246 13.96 9.35 -17.99
C HIS A 246 12.84 10.05 -18.80
N PRO A 247 12.47 9.54 -19.99
CA PRO A 247 11.58 10.27 -20.89
C PRO A 247 10.10 10.21 -20.49
N LEU A 248 9.63 9.17 -19.80
CA LEU A 248 8.18 8.95 -19.66
C LEU A 248 7.58 9.45 -18.34
N THR A 249 8.23 9.22 -17.19
CA THR A 249 7.67 9.49 -15.86
C THR A 249 6.99 10.85 -15.72
N ALA A 250 7.67 11.93 -16.10
CA ALA A 250 7.11 13.27 -15.98
C ALA A 250 5.90 13.47 -16.93
N ARG A 251 6.00 12.98 -18.18
CA ARG A 251 4.92 13.06 -19.18
C ARG A 251 3.68 12.28 -18.74
N VAL A 252 3.87 11.04 -18.28
CA VAL A 252 2.78 10.18 -17.80
C VAL A 252 2.11 10.80 -16.57
N THR A 253 2.90 11.31 -15.62
CA THR A 253 2.37 11.94 -14.40
C THR A 253 1.57 13.20 -14.72
N VAL A 254 2.11 14.10 -15.54
CA VAL A 254 1.43 15.31 -15.99
C VAL A 254 0.15 14.97 -16.76
N ASN A 255 0.20 13.99 -17.66
CA ASN A 255 -0.96 13.59 -18.45
C ASN A 255 -2.12 13.09 -17.58
N ARG A 256 -1.82 12.30 -16.53
CA ARG A 256 -2.81 11.85 -15.55
C ARG A 256 -3.41 13.01 -14.77
N ILE A 257 -2.57 13.93 -14.27
CA ILE A 257 -3.05 15.14 -13.56
C ILE A 257 -3.91 16.01 -14.49
N TRP A 258 -3.51 16.16 -15.75
CA TRP A 258 -4.27 16.88 -16.76
C TRP A 258 -5.65 16.24 -16.99
N GLN A 259 -5.69 14.92 -17.12
CA GLN A 259 -6.92 14.16 -17.30
C GLN A 259 -7.92 14.39 -16.16
N GLU A 260 -7.47 14.50 -14.90
CA GLU A 260 -8.38 14.78 -13.77
C GLU A 260 -9.07 16.14 -13.88
N TYR A 261 -8.43 17.13 -14.53
CA TYR A 261 -8.98 18.48 -14.65
C TYR A 261 -9.76 18.73 -15.94
N PHE A 262 -9.43 18.03 -17.01
CA PHE A 262 -10.05 18.18 -18.32
C PHE A 262 -10.89 16.97 -18.72
N GLY A 263 -10.95 15.90 -17.91
CA GLY A 263 -11.67 14.65 -18.20
C GLY A 263 -10.96 13.73 -19.21
N GLN A 264 -10.06 14.27 -20.01
CA GLN A 264 -9.25 13.55 -20.99
C GLN A 264 -7.80 14.05 -20.91
N GLY A 265 -6.84 13.13 -21.00
CA GLY A 265 -5.42 13.46 -21.06
C GLY A 265 -5.04 14.11 -22.39
N ILE A 266 -3.86 14.76 -22.44
CA ILE A 266 -3.25 15.21 -23.68
C ILE A 266 -2.99 14.00 -24.60
N VAL A 267 -2.53 12.90 -24.00
CA VAL A 267 -2.57 11.53 -24.51
C VAL A 267 -3.79 10.84 -23.89
N ILE A 268 -4.65 10.24 -24.71
CA ILE A 268 -5.92 9.66 -24.23
C ILE A 268 -5.65 8.36 -23.46
N SER A 269 -4.77 7.51 -23.98
CA SER A 269 -4.30 6.27 -23.34
C SER A 269 -3.31 6.55 -22.21
N SER A 270 -3.80 7.02 -21.06
CA SER A 270 -2.95 7.38 -19.90
C SER A 270 -2.10 6.23 -19.33
N ASP A 271 -2.38 4.99 -19.70
CA ASP A 271 -1.65 3.78 -19.37
C ASP A 271 -0.76 3.22 -20.50
N ASP A 272 -0.82 3.81 -21.70
CA ASP A 272 -0.06 3.38 -22.88
C ASP A 272 0.50 4.57 -23.68
N PHE A 273 1.80 4.80 -23.50
CA PHE A 273 2.66 5.74 -24.24
C PHE A 273 3.58 4.98 -25.22
N GLY A 274 3.36 3.66 -25.39
CA GLY A 274 4.07 2.81 -26.32
C GLY A 274 3.64 3.04 -27.77
N THR A 275 4.06 2.14 -28.65
CA THR A 275 3.83 2.23 -30.09
C THR A 275 2.36 2.11 -30.52
N GLN A 276 1.49 1.61 -29.65
CA GLN A 276 0.04 1.52 -29.89
C GLN A 276 -0.77 2.56 -29.10
N GLY A 277 -0.12 3.39 -28.28
CA GLY A 277 -0.75 4.48 -27.56
C GLY A 277 -1.19 5.62 -28.48
N ASP A 278 -2.13 6.42 -28.01
CA ASP A 278 -2.56 7.63 -28.71
C ASP A 278 -1.42 8.66 -28.80
N HIS A 279 -1.33 9.34 -29.94
CA HIS A 279 -0.45 10.50 -30.04
C HIS A 279 -0.97 11.67 -29.19
N PRO A 280 -0.09 12.44 -28.54
CA PRO A 280 -0.50 13.62 -27.79
C PRO A 280 -1.19 14.61 -28.73
N SER A 281 -2.35 15.10 -28.30
CA SER A 281 -3.09 16.17 -28.99
C SER A 281 -2.27 17.45 -29.12
N GLN A 282 -1.45 17.77 -28.12
CA GLN A 282 -0.49 18.89 -28.13
C GLN A 282 0.88 18.44 -27.58
N PRO A 283 1.79 17.90 -28.42
CA PRO A 283 3.08 17.35 -27.97
C PRO A 283 3.95 18.38 -27.25
N GLN A 284 4.04 19.60 -27.80
CA GLN A 284 4.86 20.68 -27.22
C GLN A 284 4.38 21.09 -25.82
N LEU A 285 3.06 21.07 -25.59
CA LEU A 285 2.49 21.38 -24.28
C LEU A 285 2.81 20.29 -23.27
N LEU A 286 2.69 19.02 -23.66
CA LEU A 286 3.04 17.89 -22.80
C LEU A 286 4.51 17.94 -22.41
N ASP A 287 5.40 18.17 -23.38
CA ASP A 287 6.84 18.30 -23.15
C ASP A 287 7.17 19.47 -22.22
N TRP A 288 6.55 20.63 -22.46
CA TRP A 288 6.76 21.81 -21.62
C TRP A 288 6.26 21.60 -20.18
N LEU A 289 5.08 21.02 -19.99
CA LEU A 289 4.55 20.72 -18.65
C LEU A 289 5.40 19.65 -17.93
N ALA A 290 5.86 18.63 -18.65
CA ALA A 290 6.72 17.59 -18.09
C ALA A 290 8.08 18.17 -17.66
N ASP A 291 8.69 19.03 -18.48
CA ASP A 291 9.92 19.73 -18.13
C ASP A 291 9.71 20.68 -16.95
N TYR A 292 8.66 21.49 -16.97
CA TYR A 292 8.29 22.39 -15.87
C TYR A 292 8.13 21.63 -14.55
N PHE A 293 7.35 20.54 -14.56
CA PHE A 293 7.07 19.74 -13.37
C PHE A 293 8.35 19.15 -12.77
N ARG A 294 9.23 18.60 -13.62
CA ARG A 294 10.51 18.02 -13.21
C ARG A 294 11.48 19.08 -12.71
N SER A 295 11.67 20.17 -13.46
CA SER A 295 12.59 21.26 -13.14
C SER A 295 12.17 22.06 -11.91
N ASN A 296 10.86 22.09 -11.58
CA ASN A 296 10.35 22.70 -10.36
C ASN A 296 10.26 21.71 -9.17
N GLY A 297 11.12 20.70 -9.16
CA GLY A 297 11.28 19.78 -8.03
C GLY A 297 10.11 18.83 -7.79
N TRP A 298 9.40 18.43 -8.86
CA TRP A 298 8.25 17.52 -8.79
C TRP A 298 7.12 18.02 -7.87
N ASN A 299 6.96 19.36 -7.77
CA ASN A 299 5.96 19.97 -6.90
C ASN A 299 4.55 19.84 -7.49
N VAL A 300 3.83 18.81 -7.04
CA VAL A 300 2.47 18.50 -7.49
C VAL A 300 1.50 19.66 -7.21
N LYS A 301 1.60 20.32 -6.05
CA LYS A 301 0.71 21.45 -5.70
C LYS A 301 0.91 22.65 -6.62
N ASP A 302 2.14 22.89 -7.04
CA ASP A 302 2.47 23.96 -7.97
C ASP A 302 1.98 23.66 -9.39
N LEU A 303 2.17 22.43 -9.88
CA LEU A 303 1.58 21.98 -11.15
C LEU A 303 0.05 22.11 -11.16
N HIS A 304 -0.62 21.69 -10.08
CA HIS A 304 -2.07 21.88 -9.93
C HIS A 304 -2.42 23.37 -10.05
N ARG A 305 -1.72 24.26 -9.34
CA ARG A 305 -1.95 25.72 -9.40
C ARG A 305 -1.76 26.25 -10.82
N LEU A 306 -0.67 25.86 -11.49
CA LEU A 306 -0.39 26.27 -12.87
C LEU A 306 -1.55 25.91 -13.80
N ILE A 307 -2.05 24.67 -13.73
CA ILE A 307 -3.18 24.22 -14.55
C ILE A 307 -4.45 25.01 -14.20
N VAL A 308 -4.86 25.06 -12.93
CA VAL A 308 -6.15 25.65 -12.56
C VAL A 308 -6.20 27.18 -12.68
N THR A 309 -5.05 27.84 -12.79
CA THR A 309 -4.96 29.29 -13.03
C THR A 309 -4.72 29.65 -14.51
N SER A 310 -4.53 28.65 -15.37
CA SER A 310 -4.37 28.87 -16.81
C SER A 310 -5.61 29.52 -17.44
N ALA A 311 -5.43 30.19 -18.58
CA ALA A 311 -6.56 30.69 -19.37
C ALA A 311 -7.44 29.53 -19.86
N THR A 312 -6.81 28.42 -20.28
CA THR A 312 -7.47 27.22 -20.78
C THR A 312 -8.43 26.59 -19.77
N TYR A 313 -7.99 26.42 -18.51
CA TYR A 313 -8.83 25.84 -17.45
C TYR A 313 -9.99 26.75 -17.06
N ARG A 314 -9.79 28.08 -17.09
CA ARG A 314 -10.77 29.09 -16.69
C ARG A 314 -11.80 29.44 -17.77
N GLN A 315 -11.75 28.78 -18.93
CA GLN A 315 -12.79 28.92 -19.95
C GLN A 315 -14.16 28.49 -19.42
N SER A 316 -15.22 29.01 -20.03
CA SER A 316 -16.58 28.56 -19.72
C SER A 316 -16.76 27.10 -20.11
N SER A 317 -17.54 26.33 -19.34
CA SER A 317 -17.97 24.98 -19.71
C SER A 317 -19.29 24.95 -20.49
N LYS A 318 -19.81 26.11 -20.89
CA LYS A 318 -21.04 26.22 -21.67
C LYS A 318 -20.86 25.50 -23.00
N PHE A 319 -21.80 24.60 -23.31
CA PHE A 319 -21.81 23.86 -24.57
C PHE A 319 -21.76 24.80 -25.79
N ARG A 320 -20.90 24.46 -26.75
CA ARG A 320 -20.64 25.24 -27.97
C ARG A 320 -21.00 24.42 -29.21
N PRO A 321 -22.23 24.59 -29.76
CA PRO A 321 -22.67 23.82 -30.94
C PRO A 321 -21.80 24.06 -32.18
N ASP A 322 -21.21 25.25 -32.30
CA ASP A 322 -20.33 25.65 -33.39
C ASP A 322 -19.03 24.83 -33.40
N ILE A 323 -18.47 24.52 -32.23
CA ILE A 323 -17.25 23.71 -32.12
C ILE A 323 -17.53 22.22 -32.07
N HIS A 324 -18.64 21.80 -31.45
CA HIS A 324 -18.97 20.38 -31.31
C HIS A 324 -19.03 19.63 -32.66
N ARG A 325 -19.35 20.34 -33.75
CA ARG A 325 -19.34 19.80 -35.10
C ARG A 325 -17.94 19.46 -35.63
N THR A 326 -16.93 20.23 -35.23
CA THR A 326 -15.55 20.10 -35.73
C THR A 326 -14.62 19.38 -34.75
N ASP A 327 -14.87 19.53 -33.45
CA ASP A 327 -14.12 18.91 -32.36
C ASP A 327 -15.08 18.39 -31.28
N PRO A 328 -15.78 17.27 -31.55
CA PRO A 328 -16.82 16.77 -30.66
C PRO A 328 -16.30 16.32 -29.30
N ALA A 329 -15.02 15.92 -29.23
CA ALA A 329 -14.35 15.49 -28.00
C ALA A 329 -13.66 16.66 -27.25
N ASN A 330 -13.72 17.88 -27.79
CA ASN A 330 -13.01 19.05 -27.25
C ASN A 330 -11.50 18.81 -27.07
N ARG A 331 -10.87 18.06 -28.00
CA ARG A 331 -9.45 17.70 -27.99
C ARG A 331 -8.53 18.92 -28.20
N LEU A 332 -9.06 20.00 -28.78
CA LEU A 332 -8.36 21.27 -28.95
C LEU A 332 -8.64 22.26 -27.80
N LEU A 333 -9.45 21.87 -26.80
CA LEU A 333 -9.67 22.61 -25.56
C LEU A 333 -10.22 24.03 -25.79
N SER A 334 -11.19 24.13 -26.69
CA SER A 334 -11.90 25.36 -27.08
C SER A 334 -12.84 25.92 -26.01
N HIS A 335 -13.10 25.13 -24.97
CA HIS A 335 -13.92 25.42 -23.79
C HIS A 335 -13.53 24.46 -22.66
N GLN A 336 -14.02 24.68 -21.44
CA GLN A 336 -13.82 23.74 -20.34
C GLN A 336 -14.83 22.57 -20.43
N ASN A 337 -14.44 21.38 -20.00
CA ASN A 337 -15.31 20.22 -19.96
C ASN A 337 -16.20 20.21 -18.70
N SER A 338 -17.44 19.78 -18.86
CA SER A 338 -18.33 19.49 -17.73
C SER A 338 -18.05 18.08 -17.23
N LEU A 339 -17.51 17.96 -16.03
CA LEU A 339 -17.08 16.69 -15.44
C LEU A 339 -18.10 16.17 -14.42
N ARG A 340 -18.31 14.85 -14.42
CA ARG A 340 -19.04 14.20 -13.33
C ARG A 340 -18.16 14.20 -12.09
N LEU A 341 -18.69 14.72 -10.99
CA LEU A 341 -18.00 14.71 -9.70
C LEU A 341 -18.01 13.30 -9.10
N SER A 342 -16.92 12.92 -8.42
CA SER A 342 -16.89 11.70 -7.59
C SER A 342 -17.83 11.83 -6.40
N ALA A 343 -18.25 10.71 -5.82
CA ALA A 343 -19.13 10.68 -4.64
C ALA A 343 -18.55 11.49 -3.46
N GLU A 344 -17.23 11.37 -3.23
CA GLU A 344 -16.51 12.14 -2.22
C GLU A 344 -16.56 13.64 -2.50
N THR A 345 -16.38 14.02 -3.77
CA THR A 345 -16.38 15.42 -4.19
C THR A 345 -17.77 16.04 -4.06
N VAL A 346 -18.83 15.30 -4.40
CA VAL A 346 -20.22 15.73 -4.19
C VAL A 346 -20.48 16.03 -2.70
N ARG A 347 -20.10 15.11 -1.81
CA ARG A 347 -20.25 15.32 -0.36
C ARG A 347 -19.43 16.50 0.13
N ASP A 348 -18.15 16.57 -0.24
CA ASP A 348 -17.24 17.61 0.22
C ASP A 348 -17.69 19.00 -0.25
N GLN A 349 -18.26 19.11 -1.46
CA GLN A 349 -18.89 20.33 -1.95
C GLN A 349 -20.12 20.71 -1.12
N ALA A 350 -21.01 19.77 -0.82
CA ALA A 350 -22.18 20.03 0.01
C ALA A 350 -21.80 20.53 1.42
N LEU A 351 -20.77 19.92 2.02
CA LEU A 351 -20.22 20.36 3.30
C LEU A 351 -19.53 21.73 3.20
N ALA A 352 -18.83 22.01 2.11
CA ALA A 352 -18.16 23.29 1.92
C ALA A 352 -19.17 24.44 1.77
N VAL A 353 -20.20 24.26 0.94
CA VAL A 353 -21.26 25.25 0.70
C VAL A 353 -22.10 25.50 1.95
N SER A 354 -22.33 24.48 2.77
CA SER A 354 -23.04 24.61 4.05
C SER A 354 -22.18 25.15 5.21
N GLY A 355 -20.88 25.40 4.99
CA GLY A 355 -19.96 25.87 6.02
C GLY A 355 -19.59 24.83 7.09
N LEU A 356 -19.93 23.55 6.87
CA LEU A 356 -19.68 22.46 7.81
C LEU A 356 -18.33 21.75 7.60
N LEU A 357 -17.76 21.83 6.40
CA LEU A 357 -16.54 21.09 6.04
C LEU A 357 -15.37 21.45 6.96
N THR A 358 -14.83 20.45 7.68
CA THR A 358 -13.54 20.62 8.36
C THR A 358 -12.37 20.33 7.42
N ARG A 359 -11.38 21.24 7.45
CA ARG A 359 -10.15 21.16 6.65
C ARG A 359 -8.99 20.51 7.41
N LYS A 360 -9.25 19.94 8.58
CA LYS A 360 -8.26 19.19 9.37
C LYS A 360 -7.55 18.14 8.51
N GLN A 361 -6.22 18.11 8.56
CA GLN A 361 -5.38 17.18 7.82
C GLN A 361 -4.79 16.11 8.74
N GLY A 362 -4.59 14.89 8.23
CA GLY A 362 -4.03 13.77 8.98
C GLY A 362 -4.99 13.13 9.99
N GLY A 363 -4.49 12.29 10.88
CA GLY A 363 -5.31 11.58 11.88
C GLY A 363 -6.06 10.36 11.31
N PRO A 364 -6.79 9.63 12.19
CA PRO A 364 -7.45 8.38 11.82
C PRO A 364 -8.60 8.59 10.84
N CYS A 365 -9.02 7.50 10.19
CA CYS A 365 -10.25 7.46 9.42
C CYS A 365 -11.45 7.80 10.31
N VAL A 366 -12.44 8.47 9.73
CA VAL A 366 -13.70 8.84 10.38
C VAL A 366 -14.86 8.02 9.85
N ARG A 367 -15.94 8.01 10.63
CA ARG A 367 -17.20 7.32 10.34
C ARG A 367 -18.34 8.35 10.33
N PRO A 368 -18.51 9.12 9.25
CA PRO A 368 -19.63 10.07 9.15
C PRO A 368 -20.98 9.36 9.31
N PRO A 369 -22.06 10.09 9.63
CA PRO A 369 -23.39 9.49 9.75
C PRO A 369 -23.78 8.66 8.52
N GLN A 370 -24.18 7.42 8.74
CA GLN A 370 -24.59 6.47 7.70
C GLN A 370 -25.92 5.82 8.10
N PRO A 371 -26.86 5.60 7.15
CA PRO A 371 -28.09 4.87 7.44
C PRO A 371 -27.81 3.45 7.91
N GLU A 372 -28.59 2.97 8.88
CA GLU A 372 -28.47 1.62 9.44
C GLU A 372 -28.60 0.52 8.37
N SER A 373 -29.43 0.76 7.35
CA SER A 373 -29.64 -0.19 6.25
C SER A 373 -28.35 -0.56 5.52
N VAL A 374 -27.38 0.35 5.40
CA VAL A 374 -26.12 0.06 4.70
C VAL A 374 -25.16 -0.72 5.62
N VAL A 375 -25.23 -0.49 6.92
CA VAL A 375 -24.45 -1.24 7.92
C VAL A 375 -24.91 -2.70 7.98
N MET A 376 -26.22 -2.92 7.88
CA MET A 376 -26.84 -4.26 7.89
C MET A 376 -26.45 -5.13 6.69
N GLU A 377 -26.04 -4.54 5.55
CA GLU A 377 -25.59 -5.28 4.37
C GLU A 377 -24.17 -5.85 4.51
N ALA A 378 -23.41 -5.41 5.52
CA ALA A 378 -22.04 -5.84 5.69
C ALA A 378 -21.95 -7.30 6.19
N PHE A 379 -21.03 -8.09 5.62
CA PHE A 379 -20.71 -9.41 6.16
C PHE A 379 -20.13 -9.31 7.58
N GLY A 380 -20.72 -10.04 8.53
CA GLY A 380 -20.28 -10.11 9.93
C GLY A 380 -20.92 -9.06 10.84
N SER A 381 -20.43 -8.97 12.09
CA SER A 381 -20.90 -7.99 13.07
C SER A 381 -20.13 -6.66 12.93
N ASN A 382 -20.34 -5.93 11.82
CA ASN A 382 -19.72 -4.63 11.63
C ASN A 382 -20.53 -3.54 12.35
N THR A 383 -19.94 -2.91 13.35
CA THR A 383 -20.50 -1.72 14.00
C THR A 383 -19.98 -0.45 13.32
N TRP A 384 -20.88 0.51 13.06
CA TRP A 384 -20.52 1.82 12.52
C TRP A 384 -20.69 2.88 13.61
N ASP A 385 -19.67 3.01 14.45
CA ASP A 385 -19.66 4.00 15.52
C ASP A 385 -19.49 5.41 14.94
N VAL A 386 -20.61 6.12 14.84
CA VAL A 386 -20.68 7.44 14.19
C VAL A 386 -19.75 8.42 14.89
N SER A 387 -18.83 9.01 14.13
CA SER A 387 -17.93 10.06 14.61
C SER A 387 -18.71 11.23 15.19
N THR A 388 -18.12 11.96 16.14
CA THR A 388 -18.74 13.12 16.79
C THR A 388 -17.94 14.40 16.50
N GLY A 389 -18.51 15.57 16.85
CA GLY A 389 -17.83 16.86 16.67
C GLY A 389 -17.42 17.16 15.23
N GLU A 390 -16.22 17.72 15.05
CA GLU A 390 -15.66 18.05 13.72
C GLU A 390 -15.46 16.82 12.83
N ASP A 391 -15.22 15.64 13.42
CA ASP A 391 -14.88 14.44 12.67
C ASP A 391 -16.07 13.91 11.82
N ARG A 392 -17.30 14.35 12.14
CA ARG A 392 -18.50 14.11 11.30
C ARG A 392 -18.39 14.73 9.91
N TYR A 393 -17.64 15.82 9.78
CA TYR A 393 -17.64 16.69 8.61
C TYR A 393 -16.29 16.73 7.91
N ARG A 394 -15.40 15.75 8.15
CA ARG A 394 -14.13 15.66 7.43
C ARG A 394 -14.34 15.38 5.95
N ARG A 395 -13.35 15.76 5.14
CA ARG A 395 -13.27 15.40 3.72
C ARG A 395 -13.50 13.92 3.50
N GLY A 396 -14.15 13.56 2.39
CA GLY A 396 -14.41 12.19 1.97
C GLY A 396 -13.16 11.32 1.96
N LEU A 397 -12.00 11.92 1.68
CA LEU A 397 -10.66 11.30 1.79
C LEU A 397 -10.40 10.57 3.13
N TYR A 398 -10.98 11.04 4.24
CA TYR A 398 -10.79 10.45 5.56
C TYR A 398 -11.91 9.47 5.95
N THR A 399 -12.91 9.26 5.09
CA THR A 399 -14.03 8.36 5.41
C THR A 399 -13.56 6.92 5.32
N LEU A 400 -13.85 6.11 6.34
CA LEU A 400 -13.58 4.68 6.32
C LEU A 400 -14.38 4.01 5.20
N ILE A 401 -13.71 3.22 4.36
CA ILE A 401 -14.35 2.44 3.30
C ILE A 401 -14.18 0.96 3.63
N LEU A 402 -15.30 0.24 3.73
CA LEU A 402 -15.32 -1.21 3.87
C LEU A 402 -15.65 -1.82 2.51
N ARG A 403 -14.86 -2.79 2.06
CA ARG A 403 -15.03 -3.40 0.72
C ARG A 403 -16.39 -4.08 0.53
N THR A 404 -16.95 -4.64 1.61
CA THR A 404 -18.22 -5.37 1.60
C THR A 404 -19.43 -4.50 1.93
N SER A 405 -19.22 -3.28 2.45
CA SER A 405 -20.27 -2.29 2.72
C SER A 405 -19.64 -0.89 2.56
N PRO A 406 -19.53 -0.39 1.31
CA PRO A 406 -19.02 0.94 1.06
C PRO A 406 -19.88 1.99 1.78
N TYR A 407 -19.27 3.12 2.16
CA TYR A 407 -20.02 4.22 2.74
C TYR A 407 -21.13 4.68 1.79
N ALA A 408 -22.31 5.00 2.32
CA ALA A 408 -23.56 5.17 1.55
C ALA A 408 -23.44 6.07 0.31
N GLN A 409 -22.62 7.13 0.37
CA GLN A 409 -22.43 8.03 -0.78
C GLN A 409 -21.90 7.29 -2.02
N SER A 410 -21.01 6.31 -1.85
CA SER A 410 -20.30 5.61 -2.92
C SER A 410 -21.18 4.55 -3.61
N VAL A 411 -22.34 4.25 -3.03
CA VAL A 411 -23.34 3.34 -3.64
C VAL A 411 -24.38 4.14 -4.44
N ILE A 412 -24.58 5.42 -4.11
CA ILE A 412 -25.59 6.29 -4.73
C ILE A 412 -25.03 7.06 -5.93
N PHE A 413 -23.80 7.58 -5.82
CA PHE A 413 -23.14 8.41 -6.83
C PHE A 413 -21.99 7.67 -7.50
#